data_AF-A0AAQ1CDX5-F1
#
_entry.id   AF-A0AAQ1CDX5-F1
#
_cell.length_a   1.000
_cell.length_b   1.000
_cell.length_c   1.000
_cell.angle_alpha   90.00
_cell.angle_beta   90.00
_cell.angle_gamma   90.00
#
_symmetry.space_group_name_H-M   'P 1'
#
loop_
_entity.id
_entity.type
_entity.pdbx_description
1 polymer ?
#
loop_
_entity_poly.entity_id
_entity_poly.type
_entity_poly.pdbx_seq_one_letter_code
_entity_poly.pdbx_strand_id
1 'polypeptide(L)'
;MKLLIKINAGLVEPQLPDNPDYFKLKQSVVIDDALYLLTDYIGSKSLVSDYNVDDYLASIAPVETQLIPVIIDNVAGQLGGYVNNENEYTVPQSSDEVIATGKLAIPDRKFKVPFKRVDTGRVQLMPAEVKGGVFTLPLKFETNGVWVVNQELINTDYEQDVFELTERKFSVI
;
A
#
# COMPACT_ATOMS: atom_id res chain seq x y z
N MET A 1 1.84 8.43 31.10
CA MET A 1 1.91 9.63 30.24
C MET A 1 3.13 9.50 29.34
N LYS A 2 3.04 9.83 28.05
CA LYS A 2 4.21 9.84 27.18
C LYS A 2 5.01 11.13 27.36
N LEU A 3 6.33 11.03 27.28
CA LEU A 3 7.24 12.17 27.40
C LEU A 3 8.36 12.06 26.36
N LEU A 4 8.80 13.20 25.85
CA LEU A 4 10.06 13.40 25.16
C LEU A 4 10.97 14.22 26.08
N ILE A 5 12.04 13.60 26.55
CA ILE A 5 13.02 14.25 27.44
C ILE A 5 14.28 14.53 26.64
N LYS A 6 14.69 15.79 26.54
CA LYS A 6 15.89 16.16 25.78
C LYS A 6 17.12 15.56 26.46
N ILE A 7 17.91 14.83 25.69
CA ILE A 7 19.17 14.27 26.14
C ILE A 7 20.27 15.27 25.82
N ASN A 8 20.85 15.89 26.85
CA ASN A 8 22.06 16.67 26.68
C ASN A 8 23.23 15.70 26.48
N ALA A 9 23.73 15.60 25.25
CA ALA A 9 24.87 14.75 24.93
C ALA A 9 26.12 15.23 25.70
N GLY A 10 26.63 14.39 26.59
CA GLY A 10 27.83 14.61 27.40
C GLY A 10 28.34 13.30 27.98
N LEU A 11 29.45 13.33 28.73
CA LEU A 11 30.06 12.15 29.37
C LEU A 11 29.29 11.64 30.62
N VAL A 12 28.08 12.13 30.85
CA VAL A 12 27.28 11.84 32.05
C VAL A 12 25.97 11.21 31.62
N GLU A 13 25.52 10.18 32.34
CA GLU A 13 24.22 9.56 32.11
C GLU A 13 23.08 10.60 32.19
N PRO A 14 22.07 10.52 31.30
CA PRO A 14 20.94 11.44 31.31
C PRO A 14 20.25 11.45 32.68
N GLN A 15 20.22 12.61 33.33
CA GLN A 15 19.53 12.76 34.60
C GLN A 15 18.03 12.83 34.34
N LEU A 16 17.32 11.77 34.71
CA LEU A 16 15.86 11.72 34.61
C LEU A 16 15.24 12.58 35.74
N PRO A 17 14.12 13.27 35.49
CA PRO A 17 13.51 14.18 36.47
C PRO A 17 12.83 13.45 37.65
N ASP A 18 12.83 12.11 37.64
CA ASP A 18 12.31 11.27 38.70
C ASP A 18 13.02 9.91 38.74
N ASN A 19 12.58 9.01 39.63
CA ASN A 19 13.11 7.65 39.70
C ASN A 19 13.12 6.97 38.30
N PRO A 20 14.30 6.53 37.80
CA PRO A 20 14.45 5.89 36.49
C PRO A 20 13.53 4.69 36.23
N ASP A 21 13.06 4.01 37.28
CA ASP A 21 12.14 2.89 37.19
C ASP A 21 10.73 3.30 36.73
N TYR A 22 10.36 4.57 36.89
CA TYR A 22 9.07 5.09 36.44
C TYR A 22 9.02 5.42 34.94
N PHE A 23 10.13 5.26 34.22
CA PHE A 23 10.23 5.51 32.78
C PHE A 23 10.34 4.18 32.05
N LYS A 24 9.30 3.82 31.28
CA LYS A 24 9.15 2.56 30.53
C LYS A 24 9.21 2.83 29.03
N LEU A 25 9.47 1.79 28.24
CA LEU A 25 9.51 1.88 26.77
C LEU A 25 10.44 3.02 26.26
N LYS A 26 11.66 3.03 26.79
CA LYS A 26 12.70 4.02 26.49
C LYS A 26 13.21 3.84 25.06
N GLN A 27 13.04 4.86 24.22
CA GLN A 27 13.55 4.90 22.85
C GLN A 27 14.27 6.23 22.60
N SER A 28 15.46 6.19 22.03
CA SER A 28 16.16 7.41 21.59
C SER A 28 15.65 7.84 20.21
N VAL A 29 15.33 9.12 20.05
CA VAL A 29 14.81 9.70 18.81
C VAL A 29 15.51 11.03 18.54
N VAL A 30 15.64 11.41 17.27
CA VAL A 30 16.25 12.69 16.87
C VAL A 30 15.15 13.60 16.35
N ILE A 31 15.07 14.82 16.88
CA ILE A 31 14.09 15.84 16.51
C ILE A 31 14.87 17.16 16.39
N ASP A 32 14.81 17.82 15.24
CA ASP A 32 15.52 19.07 14.94
C ASP A 32 17.01 19.04 15.35
N ASP A 33 17.73 18.00 14.92
CA ASP A 33 19.15 17.73 15.23
C ASP A 33 19.48 17.56 16.74
N ALA A 34 18.48 17.47 17.61
CA ALA A 34 18.63 17.20 19.02
C ALA A 34 18.16 15.79 19.38
N LEU A 35 18.87 15.16 20.33
CA LEU A 35 18.54 13.82 20.81
C LEU A 35 17.51 13.90 21.95
N TYR A 36 16.48 13.07 21.88
CA TYR A 36 15.43 12.95 22.88
C TYR A 36 15.23 11.49 23.30
N LEU A 37 14.77 11.30 24.55
CA LEU A 37 14.26 10.05 25.07
C LEU A 37 12.74 10.06 25.01
N LEU A 38 12.16 9.28 24.08
CA LEU A 38 10.75 8.94 24.09
C LEU A 38 10.51 7.85 25.14
N THR A 39 9.52 8.05 26.02
CA THR A 39 9.27 7.14 27.15
C THR A 39 7.85 7.26 27.68
N ASP A 40 7.37 6.18 28.31
CA ASP A 40 6.14 6.13 29.10
C ASP A 40 6.48 6.38 30.57
N TYR A 41 6.01 7.50 31.12
CA TYR A 41 6.11 7.82 32.54
C TYR A 41 4.89 7.34 33.33
N ILE A 42 5.15 6.58 34.39
CA ILE A 42 4.14 5.99 35.29
C ILE A 42 4.21 6.50 36.74
N GLY A 43 5.09 7.47 37.03
CA GLY A 43 5.20 8.05 38.37
C GLY A 43 4.10 9.09 38.65
N SER A 44 4.10 9.64 39.86
CA SER A 44 3.07 10.56 40.33
C SER A 44 3.43 12.05 40.19
N LYS A 45 4.66 12.39 39.77
CA LYS A 45 5.04 13.80 39.57
C LYS A 45 4.38 14.36 38.31
N SER A 46 4.00 15.63 38.37
CA SER A 46 3.60 16.36 37.18
C SER A 46 4.86 16.77 36.41
N LEU A 47 5.16 16.05 35.33
CA LEU A 47 6.29 16.31 34.45
C LEU A 47 5.80 16.97 33.16
N VAL A 48 6.62 17.84 32.59
CA VAL A 48 6.37 18.47 31.29
C VAL A 48 7.33 17.86 30.28
N SER A 49 6.83 17.55 29.08
CA SER A 49 7.66 17.07 27.97
C SER A 49 8.47 18.22 27.39
N ASP A 50 9.74 17.99 27.05
CA ASP A 50 10.62 18.98 26.42
C ASP A 50 10.27 19.25 24.95
N TYR A 51 9.41 18.40 24.38
CA TYR A 51 8.86 18.53 23.04
C TYR A 51 7.39 18.10 23.03
N ASN A 52 6.57 18.66 22.12
CA ASN A 52 5.18 18.25 21.99
C ASN A 52 5.09 16.80 21.49
N VAL A 53 4.64 15.91 22.37
CA VAL A 53 4.58 14.47 22.08
C VAL A 53 3.58 14.18 20.96
N ASP A 54 2.44 14.84 20.94
CA ASP A 54 1.40 14.59 19.94
C ASP A 54 1.88 15.03 18.55
N ASP A 55 2.56 16.17 18.45
CA ASP A 55 3.14 16.65 17.18
C ASP A 55 4.23 15.70 16.68
N TYR A 56 5.09 15.20 17.57
CA TYR A 56 6.11 14.22 17.20
C TYR A 56 5.50 12.89 16.76
N LEU A 57 4.53 12.36 17.50
CA LEU A 57 3.85 11.12 17.13
C LEU A 57 3.12 11.26 15.78
N ALA A 58 2.54 12.44 15.52
CA ALA A 58 1.93 12.75 14.23
C ALA A 58 2.97 12.87 13.10
N SER A 59 4.17 13.39 13.37
CA SER A 59 5.22 13.53 12.34
C SER A 59 5.84 12.20 11.92
N ILE A 60 5.80 11.19 12.79
CA ILE A 60 6.26 9.82 12.49
C ILE A 60 5.11 8.86 12.16
N ALA A 61 3.86 9.32 12.30
CA ALA A 61 2.71 8.51 11.91
C ALA A 61 2.79 8.25 10.40
N PRO A 62 2.53 7.01 9.95
CA PRO A 62 2.35 6.76 8.53
C PRO A 62 1.28 7.73 8.02
N VAL A 63 1.60 8.50 6.97
CA VAL A 63 0.55 9.21 6.25
C VAL A 63 -0.37 8.12 5.70
N GLU A 64 -1.60 8.04 6.19
CA GLU A 64 -2.61 7.17 5.58
C GLU A 64 -2.86 7.69 4.16
N THR A 65 -2.07 7.21 3.20
CA THR A 65 -2.31 7.47 1.79
C THR A 65 -3.62 6.80 1.44
N GLN A 66 -4.66 7.60 1.20
CA GLN A 66 -5.88 7.10 0.62
C GLN A 66 -5.54 6.49 -0.74
N LEU A 67 -5.68 5.17 -0.84
CA LEU A 67 -5.39 4.43 -2.06
C LEU A 67 -6.34 4.88 -3.18
N ILE A 68 -5.82 4.94 -4.41
CA ILE A 68 -6.61 5.28 -5.59
C ILE A 68 -7.34 4.00 -6.04
N PRO A 69 -8.69 3.96 -6.00
CA PRO A 69 -9.41 2.74 -6.36
C PRO A 69 -9.34 2.47 -7.86
N VAL A 70 -9.04 1.22 -8.21
CA VAL A 70 -9.10 0.68 -9.57
C VAL A 70 -10.39 -0.14 -9.68
N ILE A 71 -11.37 0.37 -10.42
CA ILE A 71 -12.68 -0.27 -10.56
C ILE A 71 -12.78 -0.89 -11.95
N ILE A 72 -12.86 -2.22 -12.04
CA ILE A 72 -13.16 -2.91 -13.31
C ILE A 72 -14.67 -3.07 -13.45
N ASP A 73 -15.26 -2.28 -14.34
CA ASP A 73 -16.71 -2.23 -14.58
C ASP A 73 -17.16 -3.31 -15.56
N ASN A 74 -16.34 -3.63 -16.57
CA ASN A 74 -16.70 -4.58 -17.62
C ASN A 74 -15.48 -5.33 -18.16
N VAL A 75 -15.70 -6.59 -18.56
CA VAL A 75 -14.75 -7.41 -19.32
C VAL A 75 -15.50 -7.93 -20.55
N ALA A 76 -15.17 -7.41 -21.73
CA ALA A 76 -15.70 -7.88 -23.01
C ALA A 76 -15.01 -9.19 -23.47
N GLY A 77 -15.58 -9.87 -24.47
CA GLY A 77 -14.96 -11.06 -25.09
C GLY A 77 -14.95 -12.32 -24.21
N GLN A 78 -15.78 -12.36 -23.17
CA GLN A 78 -15.94 -13.54 -22.31
C GLN A 78 -16.63 -14.69 -23.07
N LEU A 79 -16.32 -15.93 -22.67
CA LEU A 79 -16.97 -17.13 -23.19
C LEU A 79 -18.24 -17.45 -22.40
N GLY A 80 -19.32 -17.72 -23.12
CA GLY A 80 -20.58 -18.19 -22.54
C GLY A 80 -20.52 -19.68 -22.13
N GLY A 81 -21.44 -20.10 -21.28
CA GLY A 81 -21.58 -21.50 -20.85
C GLY A 81 -20.72 -21.90 -19.65
N TYR A 82 -19.97 -20.96 -19.07
CA TYR A 82 -19.16 -21.16 -17.86
C TYR A 82 -19.83 -20.50 -16.65
N VAL A 83 -19.69 -21.13 -15.48
CA VAL A 83 -20.15 -20.56 -14.20
C VAL A 83 -19.00 -19.74 -13.62
N ASN A 84 -19.08 -18.42 -13.75
CA ASN A 84 -18.13 -17.48 -13.15
C ASN A 84 -18.74 -16.89 -11.87
N ASN A 85 -17.95 -16.80 -10.80
CA ASN A 85 -18.33 -16.03 -9.61
C ASN A 85 -18.08 -14.53 -9.82
N GLU A 86 -18.42 -13.72 -8.82
CA GLU A 86 -18.02 -12.31 -8.79
C GLU A 86 -16.49 -12.18 -8.96
N ASN A 87 -16.05 -11.27 -9.84
CA ASN A 87 -14.65 -11.01 -10.17
C ASN A 87 -13.90 -12.15 -10.90
N GLU A 88 -14.62 -13.17 -11.37
CA GLU A 88 -14.06 -14.26 -12.18
C GLU A 88 -14.54 -14.16 -13.63
N TYR A 89 -13.66 -14.50 -14.57
CA TYR A 89 -13.95 -14.40 -16.01
C TYR A 89 -13.37 -15.61 -16.73
N THR A 90 -14.14 -16.21 -17.65
CA THR A 90 -13.63 -17.23 -18.57
C THR A 90 -13.48 -16.60 -19.96
N VAL A 91 -12.26 -16.62 -20.51
CA VAL A 91 -11.90 -15.87 -21.74
C VAL A 91 -11.06 -16.73 -22.69
N PRO A 92 -11.13 -16.50 -24.01
CA PRO A 92 -10.28 -17.20 -24.96
C PRO A 92 -8.82 -16.76 -24.88
N GLN A 93 -7.90 -17.70 -25.06
CA GLN A 93 -6.47 -17.43 -25.21
C GLN A 93 -6.18 -16.56 -26.46
N SER A 94 -5.21 -15.66 -26.35
CA SER A 94 -4.67 -14.87 -27.47
C SER A 94 -5.71 -14.07 -28.28
N SER A 95 -6.83 -13.71 -27.68
CA SER A 95 -7.89 -12.94 -28.36
C SER A 95 -7.69 -11.43 -28.24
N ASP A 96 -8.00 -10.72 -29.33
CA ASP A 96 -8.03 -9.26 -29.38
C ASP A 96 -9.40 -8.68 -28.93
N GLU A 97 -10.40 -9.54 -28.72
CA GLU A 97 -11.76 -9.15 -28.31
C GLU A 97 -11.91 -9.04 -26.79
N VAL A 98 -10.95 -9.58 -26.03
CA VAL A 98 -10.99 -9.55 -24.57
C VAL A 98 -10.44 -8.22 -24.08
N ILE A 99 -11.32 -7.34 -23.65
CA ILE A 99 -10.98 -5.99 -23.23
C ILE A 99 -11.65 -5.70 -21.88
N ALA A 100 -10.83 -5.38 -20.88
CA ALA A 100 -11.31 -4.86 -19.61
C ALA A 100 -11.39 -3.33 -19.65
N THR A 101 -12.47 -2.77 -19.11
CA THR A 101 -12.68 -1.33 -18.99
C THR A 101 -13.20 -0.99 -17.62
N GLY A 102 -12.91 0.23 -17.16
CA GLY A 102 -13.45 0.73 -15.91
C GLY A 102 -12.87 2.07 -15.52
N LYS A 103 -12.92 2.41 -14.25
CA LYS A 103 -12.54 3.73 -13.73
C LYS A 103 -11.20 3.69 -13.01
N LEU A 104 -10.39 4.71 -13.27
CA LEU A 104 -9.13 4.96 -12.59
C LEU A 104 -8.84 6.47 -12.61
N ALA A 105 -8.94 7.10 -11.45
CA ALA A 105 -8.87 8.56 -11.29
C ALA A 105 -7.42 9.09 -11.33
N ILE A 106 -6.72 8.84 -12.45
CA ILE A 106 -5.37 9.35 -12.71
C ILE A 106 -5.34 10.19 -14.00
N PRO A 107 -4.33 11.05 -14.19
CA PRO A 107 -4.16 11.78 -15.44
C PRO A 107 -3.95 10.85 -16.62
N ASP A 108 -4.46 11.25 -17.79
CA ASP A 108 -4.34 10.52 -19.05
C ASP A 108 -2.91 10.04 -19.32
N ARG A 109 -2.75 8.72 -19.45
CA ARG A 109 -1.45 8.09 -19.69
C ARG A 109 -1.60 6.66 -20.17
N LYS A 110 -0.51 6.12 -20.73
CA LYS A 110 -0.34 4.70 -21.01
C LYS A 110 0.59 4.07 -19.99
N PHE A 111 0.31 2.84 -19.61
CA PHE A 111 1.11 2.08 -18.64
C PHE A 111 0.94 0.59 -18.87
N LYS A 112 1.56 -0.23 -18.02
CA LYS A 112 1.45 -1.68 -18.06
C LYS A 112 0.84 -2.20 -16.76
N VAL A 113 0.00 -3.21 -16.87
CA VAL A 113 -0.63 -3.87 -15.72
C VAL A 113 -0.11 -5.31 -15.65
N PRO A 114 0.49 -5.73 -14.52
CA PRO A 114 0.99 -7.08 -14.36
C PRO A 114 -0.14 -8.08 -14.07
N PHE A 115 -0.14 -9.18 -14.79
CA PHE A 115 -0.97 -10.36 -14.53
C PHE A 115 -0.07 -11.54 -14.21
N LYS A 116 -0.39 -12.29 -13.16
CA LYS A 116 0.38 -13.46 -12.73
C LYS A 116 -0.38 -14.73 -13.02
N ARG A 117 0.27 -15.69 -13.66
CA ARG A 117 -0.24 -17.05 -13.84
C ARG A 117 -0.10 -17.84 -12.53
N VAL A 118 -1.17 -18.44 -12.05
CA VAL A 118 -1.26 -19.01 -10.70
C VAL A 118 -0.35 -20.23 -10.49
N ASP A 119 -0.26 -21.11 -11.49
CA ASP A 119 0.48 -22.39 -11.39
C ASP A 119 2.01 -22.23 -11.51
N THR A 120 2.46 -21.27 -12.31
CA THR A 120 3.87 -21.07 -12.68
C THR A 120 4.48 -19.81 -12.08
N GLY A 121 3.65 -18.89 -11.59
CA GLY A 121 4.07 -17.56 -11.14
C GLY A 121 4.54 -16.63 -12.26
N ARG A 122 4.42 -17.04 -13.54
CA ARG A 122 4.81 -16.22 -14.69
C ARG A 122 4.02 -14.92 -14.69
N VAL A 123 4.71 -13.79 -14.85
CA VAL A 123 4.09 -12.48 -15.00
C VAL A 123 4.04 -12.08 -16.48
N GLN A 124 2.88 -11.60 -16.92
CA GLN A 124 2.68 -10.98 -18.22
C GLN A 124 2.22 -9.53 -18.01
N LEU A 125 2.85 -8.59 -18.72
CA LEU A 125 2.51 -7.18 -18.65
C LEU A 125 1.55 -6.80 -19.78
N MET A 126 0.33 -6.41 -19.44
CA MET A 126 -0.70 -6.00 -20.38
C MET A 126 -0.68 -4.47 -20.56
N PRO A 127 -0.75 -3.94 -21.80
CA PRO A 127 -0.79 -2.50 -22.01
C PRO A 127 -2.15 -1.92 -21.59
N ALA A 128 -2.12 -0.82 -20.85
CA ALA A 128 -3.31 -0.07 -20.44
C ALA A 128 -3.21 1.39 -20.92
N GLU A 129 -4.36 2.01 -21.13
CA GLU A 129 -4.48 3.44 -21.38
C GLU A 129 -5.60 4.01 -20.51
N VAL A 130 -5.34 5.13 -19.82
CA VAL A 130 -6.37 5.94 -19.18
C VAL A 130 -6.61 7.20 -20.01
N LYS A 131 -7.88 7.49 -20.27
CA LYS A 131 -8.36 8.74 -20.86
C LYS A 131 -9.59 9.23 -20.11
N GLY A 132 -9.56 10.47 -19.61
CA GLY A 132 -10.66 11.06 -18.87
C GLY A 132 -11.08 10.26 -17.63
N GLY A 133 -10.12 9.61 -16.96
CA GLY A 133 -10.37 8.77 -15.78
C GLY A 133 -10.98 7.39 -16.07
N VAL A 134 -11.07 6.99 -17.34
CA VAL A 134 -11.52 5.66 -17.77
C VAL A 134 -10.33 4.90 -18.34
N PHE A 135 -10.08 3.69 -17.85
CA PHE A 135 -9.03 2.83 -18.40
C PHE A 135 -9.59 1.85 -19.44
N THR A 136 -8.77 1.54 -20.44
CA THR A 136 -8.96 0.44 -21.39
C THR A 136 -7.73 -0.47 -21.33
N LEU A 137 -7.99 -1.77 -21.19
CA LEU A 137 -6.97 -2.80 -20.97
C LEU A 137 -7.27 -4.03 -21.86
N PRO A 138 -6.64 -4.15 -23.03
CA PRO A 138 -6.68 -5.36 -23.83
C PRO A 138 -5.97 -6.52 -23.10
N LEU A 139 -6.66 -7.65 -22.96
CA LEU A 139 -6.22 -8.81 -22.18
C LEU A 139 -5.83 -9.98 -23.10
N LYS A 140 -4.69 -9.85 -23.78
CA LYS A 140 -4.18 -10.85 -24.71
C LYS A 140 -3.28 -11.87 -24.00
N PHE A 141 -3.88 -12.81 -23.28
CA PHE A 141 -3.14 -13.86 -22.58
C PHE A 141 -2.45 -14.81 -23.55
N GLU A 142 -1.13 -14.94 -23.46
CA GLU A 142 -0.34 -15.76 -24.39
C GLU A 142 -0.52 -17.26 -24.21
N THR A 143 -0.91 -17.69 -23.00
CA THR A 143 -1.08 -19.10 -22.64
C THR A 143 -2.35 -19.31 -21.84
N ASN A 144 -2.97 -20.48 -22.02
CA ASN A 144 -4.04 -20.96 -21.17
C ASN A 144 -3.64 -21.08 -19.68
N GLY A 145 -4.64 -21.29 -18.83
CA GLY A 145 -4.49 -21.43 -17.39
C GLY A 145 -5.18 -20.30 -16.63
N VAL A 146 -4.94 -20.26 -15.32
CA VAL A 146 -5.55 -19.26 -14.44
C VAL A 146 -4.58 -18.11 -14.22
N TRP A 147 -5.04 -16.90 -14.49
CA TRP A 147 -4.31 -15.65 -14.31
C TRP A 147 -5.01 -14.74 -13.30
N VAL A 148 -4.23 -14.01 -12.52
CA VAL A 148 -4.75 -13.06 -11.53
C VAL A 148 -4.09 -11.69 -11.66
N VAL A 149 -4.85 -10.67 -11.29
CA VAL A 149 -4.36 -9.32 -10.98
C VAL A 149 -4.99 -8.91 -9.65
N ASN A 150 -4.19 -8.36 -8.74
CA ASN A 150 -4.60 -8.00 -7.38
C ASN A 150 -3.79 -6.80 -6.86
N GLN A 151 -4.09 -6.34 -5.65
CA GLN A 151 -3.46 -5.18 -5.02
C GLN A 151 -1.93 -5.27 -4.96
N GLU A 152 -1.37 -6.41 -4.55
CA GLU A 152 0.09 -6.61 -4.45
C GLU A 152 0.76 -6.43 -5.82
N LEU A 153 0.17 -7.03 -6.87
CA LEU A 153 0.73 -6.97 -8.22
C LEU A 153 0.75 -5.56 -8.79
N ILE A 154 -0.34 -4.81 -8.66
CA ILE A 154 -0.42 -3.46 -9.27
C ILE A 154 0.42 -2.42 -8.54
N ASN A 155 0.83 -2.70 -7.29
CA ASN A 155 1.66 -1.81 -6.47
C ASN A 155 3.14 -2.24 -6.40
N THR A 156 3.54 -3.32 -7.09
CA THR A 156 4.90 -3.90 -6.98
C THR A 156 6.04 -2.90 -7.26
N ASP A 157 5.80 -1.90 -8.12
CA ASP A 157 6.81 -0.90 -8.50
C ASP A 157 6.83 0.34 -7.59
N TYR A 158 6.01 0.38 -6.54
CA TYR A 158 5.90 1.51 -5.60
C TYR A 158 6.48 1.16 -4.22
N GLU A 159 7.07 2.15 -3.55
CA GLU A 159 7.62 1.97 -2.20
C GLU A 159 6.54 1.68 -1.15
N GLN A 160 5.31 2.12 -1.43
CA GLN A 160 4.11 1.87 -0.65
C GLN A 160 2.92 1.74 -1.60
N ASP A 161 1.84 1.10 -1.14
CA ASP A 161 0.63 0.94 -1.93
C ASP A 161 0.07 2.32 -2.35
N VAL A 162 -0.20 2.46 -3.64
CA VAL A 162 -0.80 3.66 -4.25
C VAL A 162 -2.21 3.37 -4.74
N PHE A 163 -2.47 2.15 -5.17
CA PHE A 163 -3.72 1.72 -5.77
C PHE A 163 -4.42 0.66 -4.92
N GLU A 164 -5.75 0.68 -4.95
CA GLU A 164 -6.60 -0.35 -4.36
C GLU A 164 -7.28 -1.16 -5.47
N LEU A 165 -7.17 -2.49 -5.42
CA LEU A 165 -7.81 -3.38 -6.38
C LEU A 165 -8.21 -4.70 -5.73
N THR A 166 -9.51 -5.00 -5.81
CA THR A 166 -10.02 -6.34 -5.53
C THR A 166 -9.51 -7.33 -6.57
N GLU A 167 -9.02 -8.49 -6.12
CA GLU A 167 -8.49 -9.52 -7.01
C GLU A 167 -9.48 -9.88 -8.12
N ARG A 168 -8.94 -10.03 -9.34
CA ARG A 168 -9.67 -10.46 -10.53
C ARG A 168 -9.01 -11.71 -11.08
N LYS A 169 -9.82 -12.73 -11.38
CA LYS A 169 -9.35 -14.03 -11.85
C LYS A 169 -9.82 -14.30 -13.27
N PHE A 170 -8.90 -14.75 -14.11
CA PHE A 170 -9.15 -15.05 -15.51
C PHE A 170 -8.79 -16.50 -15.80
N SER A 171 -9.80 -17.32 -16.08
CA SER A 171 -9.66 -18.68 -16.59
C SER A 171 -9.52 -18.60 -18.11
N VAL A 172 -8.29 -18.74 -18.60
CA VAL A 172 -7.95 -18.62 -20.02
C VAL A 172 -7.95 -20.01 -20.65
N ILE A 173 -8.73 -20.19 -21.71
CA ILE A 173 -8.87 -21.47 -22.43
C ILE A 173 -8.59 -21.36 -23.93
#